data_AF-A0A382X8K8-F1
#
_entry.id   AF-A0A382X8K8-F1
#
_cell.length_a   1.000
_cell.length_b   1.000
_cell.length_c   1.000
_cell.angle_alpha   90.00
_cell.angle_beta   90.00
_cell.angle_gamma   90.00
#
_symmetry.space_group_name_H-M   'P 1'
#
loop_
_entity.id
_entity.type
_entity.pdbx_description
1 polymer ?
#
loop_
_entity_poly.entity_id
_entity_poly.type
_entity_poly.pdbx_seq_one_letter_code
_entity_poly.pdbx_strand_id
1 'polypeptide(L)'
;MLVLGIDSGLANTGYGFVRSVGSKFEMVDSGNIKTAAKVPSPDRLKVISDTLDRLVELHQPQVLAIEELFFSKNVTSALAVGEARGIAKLVAANN
;
A
#
# COMPACT_ATOMS: atom_id res chain seq x y z
N MET A 1 9.23 -13.63 10.94
CA MET A 1 7.95 -12.91 10.71
C MET A 1 8.05 -12.09 9.45
N LEU A 2 7.07 -12.13 8.55
CA LEU A 2 7.05 -11.29 7.33
C LEU A 2 6.01 -10.18 7.46
N VAL A 3 6.43 -8.94 7.21
CA VAL A 3 5.57 -7.75 7.28
C VAL A 3 5.55 -7.04 5.94
N LEU A 4 4.37 -6.62 5.50
CA LEU A 4 4.17 -5.73 4.35
C LEU A 4 3.92 -4.30 4.86
N GLY A 5 4.83 -3.38 4.55
CA GLY A 5 4.65 -1.94 4.77
C GLY A 5 4.05 -1.26 3.54
N ILE A 6 3.11 -0.32 3.74
CA ILE A 6 2.42 0.42 2.67
C ILE A 6 2.47 1.93 2.94
N ASP A 7 3.00 2.68 1.98
CA ASP A 7 2.91 4.14 1.86
C ASP A 7 1.88 4.45 0.76
N SER A 8 0.71 4.96 1.15
CA SER A 8 -0.47 5.04 0.28
C SER A 8 -0.55 6.37 -0.46
N GLY A 9 -0.73 6.31 -1.77
CA GLY A 9 -1.00 7.49 -2.58
C GLY A 9 -1.64 7.15 -3.93
N LEU A 10 -2.61 7.94 -4.37
CA LEU A 10 -3.37 7.63 -5.58
C LEU A 10 -2.45 7.54 -6.82
N ALA A 11 -1.42 8.38 -6.92
CA ALA A 11 -0.46 8.35 -8.03
C ALA A 11 0.70 7.37 -7.84
N ASN A 12 1.16 7.25 -6.60
CA ASN A 12 2.27 6.40 -6.21
C ASN A 12 1.88 5.76 -4.89
N THR A 13 1.78 4.44 -4.87
CA THR A 13 1.63 3.66 -3.63
C THR A 13 2.89 2.81 -3.48
N GLY A 14 3.72 3.17 -2.50
CA GLY A 14 4.93 2.44 -2.17
C GLY A 14 4.62 1.21 -1.32
N TYR A 15 5.36 0.13 -1.54
CA TYR A 15 5.28 -1.06 -0.71
C TYR A 15 6.65 -1.67 -0.43
N GLY A 16 6.76 -2.39 0.69
CA GLY A 16 7.97 -3.14 1.03
C GLY A 16 7.67 -4.33 1.93
N PHE A 17 8.34 -5.45 1.66
CA PHE A 17 8.29 -6.65 2.46
C PHE A 17 9.58 -6.80 3.27
N VAL A 18 9.43 -6.89 4.58
CA VAL A 18 10.56 -7.07 5.50
C VAL A 18 10.36 -8.34 6.32
N ARG A 19 11.37 -9.21 6.30
CA ARG A 19 11.40 -10.45 7.08
C ARG A 19 12.29 -10.27 8.31
N SER A 20 11.73 -10.52 9.48
CA SER A 20 12.50 -10.69 10.72
C SER A 20 12.99 -12.13 10.85
N VAL A 21 14.30 -12.28 11.01
CA VAL A 21 15.02 -13.55 11.25
C VAL A 21 15.89 -13.37 12.49
N GLY A 22 15.39 -13.80 13.65
CA GLY A 22 16.04 -13.54 14.94
C GLY A 22 16.11 -12.04 15.22
N SER A 23 17.33 -11.52 15.42
CA SER A 23 17.59 -10.08 15.64
C SER A 23 17.88 -9.29 14.35
N LYS A 24 17.82 -9.95 13.18
CA LYS A 24 18.10 -9.32 11.88
C LYS A 24 16.82 -9.08 11.10
N PHE A 25 16.90 -8.11 10.19
CA PHE A 25 15.87 -7.81 9.21
C PHE A 25 16.43 -7.97 7.79
N GLU A 26 15.63 -8.57 6.92
CA GLU A 26 15.96 -8.79 5.52
C GLU A 26 14.87 -8.16 4.65
N MET A 27 15.29 -7.39 3.63
CA MET A 27 14.38 -6.89 2.61
C MET A 27 14.06 -8.04 1.65
N VAL A 28 12.79 -8.41 1.55
CA VAL A 28 12.32 -9.50 0.68
C VAL A 28 11.94 -8.98 -0.69
N ASP A 29 11.18 -7.88 -0.74
CA ASP A 29 10.68 -7.27 -1.96
C ASP A 29 10.29 -5.82 -1.68
N SER A 30 10.31 -4.95 -2.69
CA SER A 30 9.80 -3.58 -2.57
C SER A 30 9.53 -2.99 -3.95
N GLY A 31 8.63 -2.02 -3.99
CA GLY A 31 8.28 -1.38 -5.25
C GLY A 31 7.33 -0.20 -5.08
N ASN A 32 6.85 0.28 -6.22
CA ASN A 32 5.91 1.39 -6.29
C ASN A 32 4.85 1.10 -7.35
N ILE A 33 3.59 1.11 -6.94
CA ILE A 33 2.42 1.03 -7.81
C ILE A 33 2.15 2.43 -8.37
N LYS A 34 2.40 2.59 -9.67
CA LYS A 34 2.22 3.86 -10.39
C LYS A 34 0.93 3.82 -11.19
N THR A 35 0.12 4.87 -11.06
CA THR A 35 -1.10 5.03 -11.85
C THR A 35 -1.06 6.32 -12.66
N ALA A 36 -1.59 6.29 -13.89
CA ALA A 36 -1.55 7.43 -14.78
C ALA A 36 -2.61 8.49 -14.41
N ALA A 37 -2.22 9.76 -14.38
CA ALA A 37 -3.11 10.87 -14.00
C ALA A 37 -4.33 11.07 -14.93
N LYS A 38 -4.26 10.58 -16.17
CA LYS A 38 -5.35 10.65 -17.15
C LYS A 38 -6.44 9.60 -16.93
N VAL A 39 -6.21 8.64 -16.04
CA VAL A 39 -7.17 7.58 -15.71
C VAL A 39 -8.09 8.07 -14.58
N PRO A 40 -9.41 7.78 -14.63
CA PRO A 40 -10.34 8.12 -13.55
C PRO A 40 -9.90 7.53 -12.19
N SER A 41 -10.21 8.22 -11.09
CA SER A 41 -9.80 7.77 -9.75
C SER A 41 -10.28 6.35 -9.39
N PRO A 42 -11.51 5.91 -9.73
CA PRO A 42 -11.95 4.55 -9.37
C PRO A 42 -11.10 3.46 -10.03
N ASP A 43 -10.75 3.64 -11.30
CA ASP A 43 -9.91 2.68 -12.03
C ASP A 43 -8.48 2.65 -11.48
N ARG A 44 -7.96 3.81 -11.05
CA ARG A 44 -6.65 3.89 -10.40
C ARG A 44 -6.64 3.19 -9.04
N LEU A 45 -7.70 3.37 -8.24
CA LEU A 45 -7.90 2.66 -6.98
C LEU A 45 -8.03 1.15 -7.19
N LYS A 46 -8.71 0.73 -8.27
CA LYS A 46 -8.78 -0.68 -8.65
C LYS A 46 -7.40 -1.27 -8.94
N VAL A 47 -6.57 -0.57 -9.72
CA VAL A 47 -5.18 -0.99 -10.00
C VAL A 47 -4.38 -1.16 -8.71
N ILE A 48 -4.53 -0.24 -7.75
CA ILE A 48 -3.89 -0.35 -6.43
C ILE A 48 -4.40 -1.59 -5.69
N SER A 49 -5.72 -1.80 -5.60
CA SER A 49 -6.31 -2.98 -4.94
C SER A 49 -5.81 -4.28 -5.54
N ASP A 50 -6.00 -4.48 -6.85
CA ASP A 50 -5.65 -5.72 -7.55
C ASP A 50 -4.15 -6.05 -7.39
N THR A 51 -3.29 -5.02 -7.42
CA THR A 51 -1.85 -5.20 -7.27
C THR A 51 -1.48 -5.57 -5.84
N LEU A 52 -2.08 -4.91 -4.83
CA LEU A 52 -1.84 -5.23 -3.43
C LEU A 52 -2.36 -6.63 -3.08
N ASP A 53 -3.56 -7.00 -3.52
CA ASP A 53 -4.12 -8.35 -3.33
C ASP A 53 -3.15 -9.40 -3.90
N ARG A 54 -2.67 -9.21 -5.14
CA ARG A 54 -1.70 -10.12 -5.75
C ARG A 54 -0.39 -10.22 -4.97
N LEU A 55 0.11 -9.11 -4.42
CA LEU A 55 1.32 -9.09 -3.59
C LEU A 55 1.11 -9.84 -2.27
N VAL A 56 -0.05 -9.68 -1.64
CA VAL A 56 -0.42 -10.40 -0.42
C VAL A 56 -0.58 -11.89 -0.70
N GLU A 57 -1.26 -12.26 -1.78
CA GLU A 57 -1.39 -13.65 -2.23
C GLU A 57 -0.02 -14.31 -2.47
N LEU A 58 0.88 -13.61 -3.17
CA LEU A 58 2.21 -14.10 -3.53
C LEU A 58 3.11 -14.33 -2.30
N HIS A 59 3.14 -13.36 -1.39
CA HIS A 59 4.12 -13.33 -0.30
C HIS A 59 3.58 -13.83 1.04
N GLN A 60 2.26 -13.89 1.22
CA GLN A 60 1.58 -14.30 2.45
C GLN A 60 2.15 -13.62 3.72
N PRO A 61 2.20 -12.27 3.78
CA PRO A 61 2.68 -11.56 4.95
C PRO A 61 1.77 -11.82 6.15
N GLN A 62 2.34 -11.81 7.36
CA GLN A 62 1.59 -12.02 8.60
C GLN A 62 0.98 -10.73 9.15
N VAL A 63 1.53 -9.59 8.74
CA VAL A 63 1.12 -8.27 9.22
C VAL A 63 1.22 -7.28 8.05
N LEU A 64 0.19 -6.45 7.91
CA LEU A 64 0.21 -5.27 7.05
C LEU A 64 0.34 -4.02 7.93
N ALA A 65 1.38 -3.24 7.70
CA ALA A 65 1.63 -1.96 8.35
C ALA A 65 1.32 -0.82 7.35
N ILE A 66 0.37 0.04 7.69
CA ILE A 66 -0.09 1.13 6.82
C ILE A 66 0.19 2.45 7.53
N GLU A 67 0.86 3.39 6.85
CA GLU A 67 1.20 4.68 7.42
C GLU A 67 -0.05 5.46 7.89
N GLU A 68 0.13 6.23 8.96
CA GLU A 68 -0.85 7.22 9.41
C GLU A 68 -0.69 8.52 8.64
N LEU A 69 -1.82 9.10 8.23
CA LEU A 69 -1.80 10.32 7.43
C LEU A 69 -1.67 11.55 8.33
N PHE A 70 -0.58 12.30 8.16
CA PHE A 70 -0.42 13.63 8.75
C PHE A 70 -0.69 14.70 7.69
N PHE A 71 -1.79 15.43 7.81
CA PHE A 71 -2.11 16.55 6.92
C PHE A 71 -1.99 17.88 7.66
N SER A 72 -1.21 18.82 7.10
CA SER A 72 -1.08 20.18 7.65
C SER A 72 -1.48 21.30 6.69
N LYS A 73 -1.46 21.10 5.35
CA LYS A 73 -1.67 22.20 4.38
C LYS A 73 -2.47 21.90 3.10
N ASN A 74 -2.53 20.66 2.58
CA ASN A 74 -3.16 20.36 1.28
C ASN A 74 -4.33 19.39 1.39
N VAL A 75 -5.53 19.93 1.61
CA VAL A 75 -6.78 19.15 1.78
C VAL A 75 -7.18 18.41 0.50
N THR A 76 -6.91 18.97 -0.69
CA THR A 76 -7.30 18.35 -1.97
C THR A 76 -6.57 17.04 -2.25
N SER A 77 -5.27 16.94 -1.95
CA SER A 77 -4.53 15.69 -2.06
C SER A 77 -4.87 14.71 -0.93
N ALA A 78 -5.31 15.23 0.22
CA ALA A 78 -5.61 14.41 1.38
C ALA A 78 -6.75 13.41 1.13
N LEU A 79 -7.77 13.82 0.38
CA LEU A 79 -8.89 12.93 0.05
C LEU A 79 -8.44 11.77 -0.84
N ALA A 80 -7.71 12.06 -1.93
CA ALA A 80 -7.21 11.03 -2.84
C ALA A 80 -6.25 10.04 -2.16
N VAL A 81 -5.40 10.54 -1.25
CA VAL A 81 -4.53 9.70 -0.43
C VAL A 81 -5.35 8.88 0.57
N GLY A 82 -6.38 9.47 1.17
CA GLY A 82 -7.32 8.78 2.06
C GLY A 82 -8.07 7.64 1.39
N GLU A 83 -8.52 7.82 0.15
CA GLU A 83 -9.14 6.77 -0.66
C GLU A 83 -8.17 5.61 -0.91
N ALA A 84 -6.94 5.89 -1.37
CA ALA A 84 -5.91 4.86 -1.59
C ALA A 84 -5.57 4.10 -0.30
N ARG A 85 -5.48 4.81 0.83
CA ARG A 85 -5.30 4.19 2.16
C ARG A 85 -6.50 3.34 2.57
N GLY A 86 -7.71 3.76 2.24
CA GLY A 86 -8.93 2.98 2.46
C GLY A 86 -8.88 1.64 1.74
N ILE A 87 -8.43 1.64 0.48
CA ILE A 87 -8.20 0.42 -0.30
C ILE A 87 -7.14 -0.48 0.36
N ALA A 88 -6.00 0.09 0.77
CA ALA A 88 -4.96 -0.70 1.46
C ALA A 88 -5.48 -1.37 2.73
N LYS A 89 -6.35 -0.70 3.50
CA LYS A 89 -7.00 -1.28 4.68
C LYS A 89 -8.01 -2.37 4.33
N LEU A 90 -8.77 -2.19 3.24
CA LEU A 90 -9.71 -3.19 2.78
C LEU A 90 -8.99 -4.48 2.34
N VAL A 91 -7.90 -4.34 1.58
CA VAL A 91 -7.02 -5.47 1.20
C VAL A 91 -6.52 -6.19 2.45
N ALA A 92 -6.07 -5.44 3.46
CA ALA A 92 -5.62 -6.02 4.73
C ALA A 92 -6.71 -6.71 5.55
N ALA A 93 -7.99 -6.37 5.35
CA ALA A 93 -9.10 -6.99 6.05
C ALA A 93 -9.61 -8.26 5.34
N ASN A 94 -9.34 -8.39 4.04
CA ASN A 94 -9.80 -9.50 3.20
C ASN A 94 -8.81 -10.70 3.18
N ASN A 95 -7.58 -10.51 3.65
CA ASN A 95 -6.49 -11.47 3.58
C ASN A 95 -5.87 -11.68 4.97
#